data_AF-A0A532BUW5-F1
#
_entry.id   AF-A0A532BUW5-F1
#
_cell.length_a   1.000
_cell.length_b   1.000
_cell.length_c   1.000
_cell.angle_alpha   90.00
_cell.angle_beta   90.00
_cell.angle_gamma   90.00
#
_symmetry.space_group_name_H-M   'P 1'
#
loop_
_entity.id
_entity.type
_entity.pdbx_description
1 polymer ?
#
loop_
_entity_poly.entity_id
_entity_poly.type
_entity_poly.pdbx_seq_one_letter_code
_entity_poly.pdbx_strand_id
1 'polypeptide(L)' 'DPAYGAAIDIAPGGRMRFSVAIRTISLFANGEAVYNVGGGVVFDSTAEEEYQECLLKARFATGTLPISN' A
#
# COMPACT_ATOMS: atom_id res chain seq x y z
N ASP A 1 12.95 7.94 -1.55
CA ASP A 1 11.52 7.71 -1.25
C ASP A 1 11.26 6.21 -1.31
N PRO A 2 10.96 5.54 -0.19
CA PRO A 2 10.75 4.09 -0.13
C PRO A 2 9.33 3.65 -0.56
N ALA A 3 8.65 4.43 -1.40
CA ALA A 3 7.22 4.27 -1.70
C ALA A 3 6.77 2.84 -2.08
N TYR A 4 7.65 2.07 -2.73
CA TYR A 4 7.36 0.71 -3.18
C TYR A 4 8.52 -0.24 -2.85
N GLY A 5 8.20 -1.42 -2.32
CA GLY A 5 9.19 -2.40 -1.89
C GLY A 5 8.58 -3.76 -1.57
N ALA A 6 9.38 -4.62 -0.93
CA ALA A 6 8.96 -5.96 -0.52
C ALA A 6 9.43 -6.26 0.91
N ALA A 7 8.62 -7.01 1.65
CA ALA A 7 9.02 -7.69 2.87
C ALA A 7 9.50 -9.10 2.49
N ILE A 8 10.69 -9.49 2.98
CA ILE A 8 11.35 -10.74 2.60
C ILE A 8 11.77 -11.48 3.86
N ASP A 9 11.40 -12.75 3.94
CA ASP A 9 11.88 -13.71 4.93
C ASP A 9 12.77 -14.76 4.25
N ILE A 10 13.96 -15.00 4.78
CA ILE A 10 14.94 -15.96 4.25
C ILE A 10 15.35 -16.89 5.39
N ALA A 11 14.96 -18.16 5.28
CA ALA A 11 15.29 -19.17 6.28
C ALA A 11 16.65 -19.84 6.00
N PRO A 12 17.41 -20.22 7.04
CA PRO A 12 18.54 -21.12 6.89
C PRO A 12 18.04 -22.44 6.28
N GLY A 13 18.53 -22.80 5.10
CA GLY A 13 18.00 -23.91 4.29
C GLY A 13 17.37 -23.48 2.96
N GLY A 14 17.43 -22.19 2.62
CA GLY A 14 17.16 -21.69 1.27
C GLY A 14 15.68 -21.44 0.96
N ARG A 15 14.76 -21.65 1.92
CA ARG A 15 13.38 -21.21 1.76
C ARG A 15 13.32 -19.69 1.87
N MET A 16 12.56 -19.09 0.96
CA MET A 16 12.33 -17.66 0.93
C MET A 16 10.84 -17.38 0.78
N ARG A 17 10.36 -16.31 1.43
CA ARG A 17 9.00 -15.80 1.27
C ARG A 17 9.07 -14.31 1.00
N PHE A 18 8.28 -13.87 0.04
CA PHE A 18 8.23 -12.49 -0.40
C PHE A 18 6.80 -11.99 -0.28
N SER A 19 6.64 -10.74 0.13
CA SER A 19 5.36 -10.05 0.11
C SER A 19 5.57 -8.65 -0.43
N VAL A 20 4.68 -8.23 -1.32
CA VAL A 20 4.69 -6.85 -1.83
C VAL A 20 4.25 -5.93 -0.69
N ALA A 21 5.00 -4.85 -0.45
CA ALA A 21 4.71 -3.88 0.60
C ALA A 21 3.55 -2.93 0.23
N ILE A 22 2.40 -3.49 -0.13
CA ILE A 22 1.14 -2.76 -0.28
C ILE A 22 0.39 -2.75 1.05
N ARG A 23 -0.46 -1.73 1.25
CA ARG A 23 -1.17 -1.55 2.52
C ARG A 23 -0.24 -1.58 3.76
N THR A 24 0.95 -1.01 3.60
CA THR A 24 2.01 -1.01 4.61
C THR A 24 2.32 0.44 5.02
N ILE A 25 2.49 0.69 6.32
CA ILE A 25 2.89 2.00 6.86
C ILE A 25 4.41 2.03 7.05
N SER A 26 5.05 3.07 6.53
CA SER A 26 6.46 3.39 6.85
C SER A 26 6.49 4.41 7.98
N LEU A 27 7.10 4.06 9.11
CA LEU A 27 7.33 4.96 10.24
C LEU A 27 8.80 5.39 10.25
N PHE A 28 9.03 6.70 10.17
CA PHE A 28 10.36 7.28 10.16
C PHE A 28 10.78 7.75 11.55
N ALA A 29 12.10 7.89 11.76
CA ALA A 29 12.66 8.24 13.06
C ALA A 29 12.25 9.64 13.56
N ASN A 30 11.84 10.53 12.65
CA ASN A 30 11.27 11.84 12.97
C ASN A 30 9.79 11.78 13.44
N GLY A 31 9.19 10.60 13.50
CA GLY A 31 7.78 10.40 13.87
C GLY A 31 6.80 10.51 12.70
N GLU A 32 7.28 10.73 11.48
CA GLU A 32 6.43 10.77 10.29
C GLU A 32 5.98 9.35 9.90
N ALA A 33 4.69 9.20 9.61
CA ALA A 33 4.11 7.97 9.09
C ALA A 33 3.61 8.19 7.66
N VAL A 34 4.10 7.39 6.72
CA VAL A 34 3.69 7.44 5.31
C VAL A 34 2.98 6.14 4.95
N TYR A 35 1.79 6.27 4.36
CA TYR A 35 1.01 5.17 3.82
C TYR A 35 0.74 5.40 2.33
N ASN A 36 1.41 4.61 1.49
CA ASN A 36 1.31 4.76 0.04
C ASN A 36 0.04 4.09 -0.51
N VAL A 37 -0.64 4.78 -1.42
CA VAL A 37 -1.81 4.29 -2.16
C VAL A 37 -1.61 4.53 -3.65
N GLY A 38 -2.17 3.65 -4.46
CA GLY A 38 -2.07 3.70 -5.91
C GLY A 38 -2.87 2.58 -6.55
N GLY A 39 -3.09 2.69 -7.86
CA GLY A 39 -3.79 1.73 -8.71
C GLY A 39 -3.08 1.60 -10.06
N GLY A 40 -3.48 0.60 -10.84
CA GLY A 40 -3.00 0.45 -12.21
C GLY A 40 -3.90 1.20 -13.17
N VAL A 41 -3.37 2.18 -13.90
CA VAL A 41 -4.12 2.95 -14.90
C VAL A 41 -4.17 2.15 -16.21
N VAL A 42 -5.37 1.93 -16.73
CA VAL A 42 -5.63 1.30 -18.03
C VAL A 42 -6.24 2.30 -19.01
N PHE A 43 -6.44 1.91 -20.27
CA PHE A 43 -6.81 2.83 -21.35
C PHE A 43 -8.12 3.60 -21.09
N ASP A 44 -9.07 2.95 -20.42
CA ASP A 44 -10.39 3.48 -20.08
C ASP A 44 -10.48 4.04 -18.66
N SER A 45 -9.38 4.04 -17.89
CA SER A 45 -9.35 4.66 -16.56
C SER A 45 -9.59 6.17 -16.64
N THR A 46 -10.41 6.70 -15.73
CA THR A 46 -10.52 8.14 -15.50
C THR A 46 -9.72 8.57 -14.28
N ALA A 47 -9.18 9.80 -14.30
CA ALA A 47 -8.41 10.33 -13.17
C ALA A 47 -9.24 10.39 -11.87
N GLU A 48 -10.54 10.65 -11.98
CA GLU A 48 -11.44 10.73 -10.84
C GLU A 48 -11.65 9.35 -10.19
N GLU A 49 -11.93 8.31 -10.99
CA GLU A 49 -12.15 6.96 -10.46
C GLU A 49 -10.89 6.40 -9.78
N GLU A 50 -9.71 6.58 -10.39
CA GLU A 50 -8.42 6.17 -9.82
C GLU A 50 -8.12 6.90 -8.52
N TYR A 51 -8.45 8.20 -8.45
CA TYR A 51 -8.30 9.00 -7.23
C TYR A 51 -9.23 8.50 -6.11
N GLN A 52 -10.50 8.22 -6.42
CA GLN A 52 -11.45 7.67 -5.46
C GLN A 52 -11.01 6.28 -4.96
N GLU A 53 -10.46 5.44 -5.84
CA GLU A 53 -9.88 4.15 -5.46
C GLU A 53 -8.69 4.32 -4.49
N CYS A 54 -7.80 5.28 -4.77
CA CYS A 54 -6.69 5.60 -3.88
C CYS A 54 -7.18 6.06 -2.49
N LEU A 55 -8.19 6.93 -2.43
CA LEU A 55 -8.81 7.34 -1.17
C LEU A 55 -9.45 6.16 -0.44
N LEU A 56 -10.13 5.26 -1.16
CA LEU A 56 -10.73 4.06 -0.56
C LEU A 56 -9.66 3.16 0.08
N LYS A 57 -8.50 3.00 -0.56
CA LYS A 57 -7.36 2.25 0.00
C LYS A 57 -6.72 2.97 1.19
N ALA A 58 -6.73 4.30 1.21
CA ALA A 58 -6.17 5.13 2.27
C ALA A 58 -6.95 5.01 3.59
N ARG A 59 -8.26 4.76 3.53
CA ARG A 59 -9.14 4.63 4.71
C ARG A 59 -8.67 3.60 5.73
N PHE A 60 -7.94 2.57 5.29
CA PHE A 60 -7.32 1.59 6.18
C PHE A 60 -6.41 2.25 7.23
N ALA A 61 -5.63 3.26 6.83
CA ALA A 61 -4.67 3.93 7.71
C ALA A 61 -5.35 4.92 8.70
N THR A 62 -6.57 5.36 8.41
CA THR A 62 -7.30 6.35 9.22
C THR A 62 -8.31 5.73 10.18
N GLY A 63 -8.47 4.41 10.19
CA GLY A 63 -9.45 3.71 11.04
C GLY A 63 -10.90 3.88 10.59
N THR A 64 -11.14 4.41 9.38
CA THR A 64 -12.48 4.50 8.80
C THR A 64 -12.84 3.16 8.17
N LEU A 65 -13.95 2.56 8.60
CA LEU A 65 -14.43 1.31 8.02
C LEU A 65 -14.67 1.47 6.51
N PRO A 66 -14.25 0.50 5.67
CA PRO A 66 -14.59 0.51 4.26
C PRO A 66 -16.11 0.45 4.09
N ILE A 67 -16.64 1.14 3.08
CA ILE A 67 -18.01 0.93 2.63
C ILE A 67 -18.09 -0.47 1.99
N SER A 68 -18.71 -1.42 2.68
CA SER A 68 -19.17 -2.67 2.09
C SER A 68 -20.62 -2.50 1.65
N ASN A 69 -20.94 -2.85 0.40
CA ASN A 69 -22.32 -3.10 -0.02
C ASN A 69 -22.85 -4.39 0.64
#